data_AF-A0A1B1MX78-F1
#
_entry.id   AF-A0A1B1MX78-F1
#
_cell.length_a   1.000
_cell.length_b   1.000
_cell.length_c   1.000
_cell.angle_alpha   90.00
_cell.angle_beta   90.00
_cell.angle_gamma   90.00
#
_symmetry.space_group_name_H-M   'P 1'
#
loop_
_entity.id
_entity.type
_entity.pdbx_description
1 polymer ?
#
loop_
_entity_poly.entity_id
_entity_poly.type
_entity_poly.pdbx_seq_one_letter_code
_entity_poly.pdbx_strand_id
1 'polypeptide(L)'
;MNNKNKVILITTILGVLGAGTAAGASGFTAKVTGLLRGDMKVTVDGQATSMKPVVINGQVYLPARAEAEALGYTLNYSGSKRSISIDKKDEGIPAVDPETHLRNTGVIVGIGKMDDSRYQVELLGQGDDRWILLNVDGDTVIKNSDGSKAAVKDLKAGMKVTAEYGPIVAKSYPGQSHAASLTLGSQTLIREDVIQDVQHTSDGWVVKFGEAKGGTLIATLTVTSGKETSVLTAEGQPVSWEDVKAGQKVRVYYGSNDTDSKMPEGPLYYMVMLDGNSSNDSGALTEDQVKTFQDLAWKQIASNSTVITAKKDAKVERIAAKEVSLMTTTEAQKKDLETLQAAGSQVVTVSFNTKQDALLGPLVLAFNPDTQVFLGYFPRK
;
A
#
# COMPACT_ATOMS: atom_id res chain seq x y z
N MET A 1 39.12 -22.52 -51.42
CA MET A 1 39.25 -22.23 -49.98
C MET A 1 38.15 -22.97 -49.24
N ASN A 2 38.50 -24.04 -48.53
CA ASN A 2 37.58 -24.90 -47.78
C ASN A 2 37.12 -24.20 -46.50
N ASN A 3 35.84 -23.82 -46.41
CA ASN A 3 35.26 -23.40 -45.14
C ASN A 3 34.66 -24.63 -44.44
N LYS A 4 35.39 -25.18 -43.47
CA LYS A 4 34.96 -26.33 -42.67
C LYS A 4 33.85 -25.90 -41.72
N ASN A 5 32.59 -26.18 -42.08
CA ASN A 5 31.46 -26.11 -41.15
C ASN A 5 31.69 -27.11 -40.01
N LYS A 6 32.09 -26.63 -38.84
CA LYS A 6 32.23 -27.45 -37.64
C LYS A 6 30.83 -27.78 -37.11
N VAL A 7 30.34 -28.97 -37.46
CA VAL A 7 29.13 -29.55 -36.87
C VAL A 7 29.51 -30.06 -35.47
N ILE A 8 29.01 -29.40 -34.43
CA ILE A 8 29.16 -29.87 -33.04
C ILE A 8 27.88 -30.63 -32.69
N LEU A 9 27.99 -31.95 -32.57
CA LEU A 9 26.90 -32.86 -32.22
C LEU A 9 26.75 -32.87 -30.69
N ILE A 10 25.71 -32.25 -30.16
CA ILE A 10 25.42 -32.28 -28.71
C ILE A 10 24.36 -33.37 -28.48
N THR A 11 24.68 -34.34 -27.63
CA THR A 11 23.79 -35.46 -27.28
C THR A 11 23.14 -35.17 -25.93
N THR A 12 21.83 -34.92 -25.91
CA THR A 12 21.08 -34.67 -24.67
C THR A 12 20.10 -35.81 -24.41
N ILE A 13 20.11 -36.37 -23.19
CA ILE A 13 19.20 -37.44 -22.77
C ILE A 13 17.88 -36.81 -22.31
N LEU A 14 16.78 -37.09 -23.02
CA LEU A 14 15.42 -36.71 -22.62
C LEU A 14 14.73 -37.91 -21.96
N GLY A 15 14.45 -37.81 -20.66
CA GLY A 15 13.68 -38.81 -19.92
C GLY A 15 12.18 -38.62 -20.12
N VAL A 16 11.56 -39.46 -20.96
CA VAL A 16 10.11 -39.52 -21.14
C VAL A 16 9.52 -40.42 -20.05
N LEU A 17 8.62 -39.88 -19.22
CA LEU A 17 7.80 -40.66 -18.30
C LEU A 17 6.52 -41.11 -19.03
N GLY A 18 6.52 -42.35 -19.52
CA GLY A 18 5.31 -43.08 -19.91
C GLY A 18 5.02 -44.15 -18.87
N ALA A 19 3.77 -44.21 -18.38
CA ALA A 19 3.29 -45.28 -17.52
C ALA A 19 3.12 -46.58 -18.30
N GLY A 20 3.54 -47.72 -17.73
CA GLY A 20 3.23 -49.06 -18.24
C GLY A 20 4.39 -50.04 -18.16
N THR A 21 4.20 -51.09 -17.37
CA THR A 21 5.13 -52.16 -16.98
C THR A 21 5.70 -53.01 -18.13
N ALA A 22 6.95 -53.46 -18.00
CA ALA A 22 7.29 -54.89 -17.88
C ALA A 22 8.81 -55.08 -17.69
N ALA A 23 9.17 -56.17 -17.01
CA ALA A 23 10.53 -56.56 -16.65
C ALA A 23 11.57 -56.46 -17.79
N GLY A 24 12.80 -56.07 -17.44
CA GLY A 24 13.96 -56.16 -18.32
C GLY A 24 14.74 -54.85 -18.42
N ALA A 25 16.02 -54.92 -18.11
CA ALA A 25 16.95 -53.80 -18.14
C ALA A 25 17.08 -53.19 -19.55
N SER A 26 16.54 -52.00 -19.76
CA SER A 26 16.98 -50.98 -20.72
C SER A 26 16.12 -49.73 -20.51
N GLY A 27 16.50 -48.88 -19.56
CA GLY A 27 15.84 -47.60 -19.38
C GLY A 27 15.93 -46.79 -20.68
N PHE A 28 14.77 -46.42 -21.22
CA PHE A 28 14.61 -45.59 -22.41
C PHE A 28 15.49 -44.33 -22.33
N THR A 29 16.62 -44.34 -23.02
CA THR A 29 17.33 -43.13 -23.45
C THR A 29 17.19 -43.03 -24.96
N ALA A 30 16.13 -42.38 -25.43
CA ALA A 30 16.09 -41.96 -26.83
C ALA A 30 17.14 -40.86 -27.01
N LYS A 31 18.24 -41.16 -27.72
CA LYS A 31 19.23 -40.15 -28.10
C LYS A 31 18.61 -39.23 -29.15
N VAL A 32 18.22 -38.04 -28.73
CA VAL A 32 17.79 -36.99 -29.65
C VAL A 32 19.05 -36.31 -30.20
N THR A 33 19.19 -36.29 -31.52
CA THR A 33 20.32 -35.65 -32.23
C THR A 33 19.80 -34.38 -32.88
N GLY A 34 20.36 -33.23 -32.51
CA GLY A 34 19.96 -31.91 -33.04
C GLY A 34 21.13 -31.17 -33.68
N LEU A 35 20.84 -30.31 -34.66
CA LEU A 35 21.83 -29.43 -35.28
C LEU A 35 21.82 -28.06 -34.60
N LEU A 36 22.95 -27.66 -34.02
CA LEU A 36 23.14 -26.33 -33.47
C LEU A 36 23.27 -25.31 -34.62
N ARG A 37 22.37 -24.34 -34.69
CA ARG A 37 22.33 -23.34 -35.78
C ARG A 37 22.71 -21.96 -35.23
N GLY A 38 24.01 -21.66 -35.31
CA GLY A 38 24.57 -20.36 -34.89
C GLY A 38 24.32 -19.21 -35.88
N ASP A 39 23.73 -19.51 -37.04
CA ASP A 39 23.29 -18.58 -38.08
C ASP A 39 21.97 -17.88 -37.73
N MET A 40 21.20 -18.40 -36.77
CA MET A 40 19.93 -17.84 -36.35
C MET A 40 20.11 -16.90 -35.15
N LYS A 41 19.64 -15.65 -35.29
CA LYS A 41 19.63 -14.66 -34.20
C LYS A 41 18.28 -14.68 -33.48
N VAL A 42 18.31 -14.86 -32.17
CA VAL A 42 17.13 -14.78 -31.32
C VAL A 42 17.14 -13.42 -30.61
N THR A 43 16.02 -12.71 -30.67
CA THR A 43 15.85 -11.39 -30.02
C THR A 43 14.71 -11.44 -29.02
N VAL A 44 14.89 -10.78 -27.88
CA VAL A 44 13.86 -10.57 -26.85
C VAL A 44 13.72 -9.05 -26.68
N ASP A 45 12.50 -8.53 -26.81
CA ASP A 45 12.19 -7.08 -26.77
C ASP A 45 13.07 -6.23 -27.69
N GLY A 46 13.39 -6.76 -28.87
CA GLY A 46 14.23 -6.10 -29.87
C GLY A 46 15.74 -6.14 -29.58
N GLN A 47 16.17 -6.67 -28.43
CA GLN A 47 17.58 -6.86 -28.10
C GLN A 47 18.07 -8.24 -28.55
N ALA A 48 19.22 -8.28 -29.22
CA ALA A 48 19.84 -9.52 -29.65
C ALA A 48 20.36 -10.31 -28.45
N THR A 49 20.04 -11.60 -28.40
CA THR A 49 20.49 -12.51 -27.35
C THR A 49 21.65 -13.38 -27.83
N SER A 50 22.39 -13.97 -26.89
CA SER A 50 23.44 -14.97 -27.20
C SER A 50 22.88 -16.40 -27.34
N MET A 51 21.56 -16.57 -27.36
CA MET A 51 20.92 -17.88 -27.43
C MET A 51 21.25 -18.60 -28.75
N LYS A 52 21.51 -19.90 -28.65
CA LYS A 52 21.81 -20.76 -29.81
C LYS A 52 20.71 -21.79 -29.98
N PRO A 53 19.78 -21.62 -30.94
CA PRO A 53 18.72 -22.58 -31.19
C PRO A 53 19.28 -23.92 -31.70
N VAL A 54 18.55 -24.99 -31.40
CA VAL A 54 18.82 -26.35 -31.88
C VAL A 54 17.65 -26.80 -32.73
N VAL A 55 17.92 -27.28 -33.94
CA VAL A 55 16.89 -27.82 -34.82
C VAL A 55 16.84 -29.34 -34.66
N ILE A 56 15.66 -29.85 -34.31
CA ILE A 56 15.37 -31.29 -34.19
C ILE A 56 14.12 -31.57 -35.02
N ASN A 57 14.20 -32.50 -35.97
CA ASN A 57 13.09 -32.90 -36.86
C ASN A 57 12.37 -31.71 -37.55
N GLY A 58 13.12 -30.70 -37.98
CA GLY A 58 12.58 -29.51 -38.66
C GLY A 58 11.93 -28.48 -37.74
N GLN A 59 11.86 -28.74 -36.44
CA GLN A 59 11.38 -27.80 -35.43
C GLN A 59 12.55 -27.14 -34.72
N VAL A 60 12.44 -25.84 -34.48
CA VAL A 60 13.44 -25.03 -33.80
C VAL A 60 13.14 -25.06 -32.31
N TYR A 61 14.09 -25.56 -31.53
CA TYR A 61 14.03 -25.61 -30.07
C TYR A 61 14.98 -24.58 -29.49
N LEU A 62 14.51 -23.90 -28.46
CA LEU A 62 15.32 -22.98 -27.68
C LEU A 62 15.70 -23.67 -26.34
N PRO A 63 16.93 -23.44 -25.81
CA PRO A 63 17.35 -23.98 -24.52
C PRO A 63 16.55 -23.44 -23.31
N ALA A 64 15.53 -24.16 -22.84
CA ALA A 64 14.56 -23.74 -21.81
C ALA A 64 15.06 -22.83 -20.67
N ARG A 65 16.26 -23.10 -20.14
CA ARG A 65 16.90 -22.29 -19.09
C ARG A 65 17.31 -20.90 -19.56
N ALA A 66 17.89 -20.80 -20.76
CA ALA A 66 18.31 -19.54 -21.35
C ALA A 66 17.11 -18.65 -21.73
N GLU A 67 16.00 -19.23 -22.18
CA GLU A 67 14.77 -18.45 -22.42
C GLU A 67 14.16 -17.97 -21.11
N ALA A 68 14.08 -18.83 -20.10
CA ALA A 68 13.60 -18.42 -18.79
C ALA A 68 14.44 -17.25 -18.26
N GLU A 69 15.77 -17.34 -18.33
CA GLU A 69 16.69 -16.28 -17.89
C GLU A 69 16.51 -14.98 -18.68
N ALA A 70 16.39 -15.06 -20.01
CA ALA A 70 16.19 -13.88 -20.86
C ALA A 70 14.86 -13.17 -20.59
N LEU A 71 13.85 -13.91 -20.12
CA LEU A 71 12.54 -13.39 -19.75
C LEU A 71 12.44 -12.99 -18.26
N GLY A 72 13.54 -13.07 -17.50
CA GLY A 72 13.56 -12.71 -16.08
C GLY A 72 13.02 -13.80 -15.15
N TYR A 73 13.24 -15.07 -15.48
CA TYR A 73 12.85 -16.25 -14.71
C TYR A 73 14.05 -17.15 -14.41
N THR A 74 13.99 -17.89 -13.30
CA THR A 74 14.95 -18.96 -12.97
C THR A 74 14.26 -20.31 -13.10
N LEU A 75 14.82 -21.19 -13.93
CA LEU A 75 14.31 -22.54 -14.12
C LEU A 75 15.06 -23.52 -13.21
N ASN A 76 14.38 -24.10 -12.24
CA ASN A 76 14.90 -25.10 -11.31
C ASN A 76 14.42 -26.50 -11.69
N TYR A 77 15.29 -27.50 -11.59
CA TYR A 77 14.92 -28.90 -11.81
C TYR A 77 15.15 -29.71 -10.54
N SER A 78 14.09 -30.34 -10.04
CA SER A 78 14.20 -31.29 -8.93
C SER A 78 14.26 -32.71 -9.49
N GLY A 79 15.46 -33.32 -9.45
CA GLY A 79 15.65 -34.71 -9.89
C GLY A 79 14.84 -35.71 -9.06
N SER A 80 14.72 -35.49 -7.75
CA SER A 80 13.95 -36.35 -6.83
C SER A 80 12.44 -36.30 -7.07
N LYS A 81 11.91 -35.14 -7.45
CA LYS A 81 10.48 -34.94 -7.77
C LYS A 81 10.17 -35.07 -9.25
N ARG A 82 11.21 -35.20 -10.10
CA ARG A 82 11.15 -35.21 -11.57
C ARG A 82 10.34 -34.02 -12.12
N SER A 83 10.43 -32.88 -11.46
CA SER A 83 9.64 -31.68 -11.76
C SER A 83 10.55 -30.51 -12.13
N ILE A 84 10.09 -29.69 -13.07
CA ILE A 84 10.69 -28.39 -13.39
C ILE A 84 9.81 -27.32 -12.73
N SER A 85 10.42 -26.40 -11.97
CA SER A 85 9.78 -25.15 -11.55
C SER A 85 10.41 -23.99 -12.31
N ILE A 86 9.57 -23.05 -12.74
CA ILE A 86 10.01 -21.80 -13.32
C ILE A 86 9.54 -20.75 -12.34
N ASP A 87 10.49 -20.25 -11.59
CA ASP A 87 10.27 -19.21 -10.61
C ASP A 87 10.56 -17.88 -11.32
N LYS A 88 9.76 -16.84 -11.10
CA LYS A 88 10.21 -15.50 -11.50
C LYS A 88 11.59 -15.33 -10.88
N LYS A 89 12.55 -14.86 -11.67
CA LYS A 89 13.80 -14.41 -11.09
C LYS A 89 13.31 -13.29 -10.21
N ASP A 90 13.25 -13.61 -8.93
CA ASP A 90 13.15 -12.67 -7.88
C ASP A 90 14.14 -11.57 -8.28
N GLU A 91 13.62 -10.46 -8.82
CA GLU A 91 13.76 -9.21 -8.10
C GLU A 91 13.02 -9.40 -6.77
N GLY A 92 13.33 -10.38 -5.91
CA GLY A 92 14.66 -10.49 -5.38
C GLY A 92 14.98 -9.11 -4.91
N ILE A 93 14.26 -8.69 -3.86
CA ILE A 93 14.93 -8.09 -2.71
C ILE A 93 16.25 -8.83 -2.65
N PRO A 94 17.35 -8.23 -3.15
CA PRO A 94 18.63 -8.91 -3.12
C PRO A 94 18.85 -9.28 -1.66
N ALA A 95 19.59 -10.35 -1.37
CA ALA A 95 20.34 -10.33 -0.13
C ALA A 95 21.05 -8.97 -0.12
N VAL A 96 20.57 -8.07 0.73
CA VAL A 96 20.88 -6.66 0.59
C VAL A 96 22.37 -6.57 0.75
N ASP A 97 23.07 -6.23 -0.34
CA ASP A 97 24.37 -5.64 -0.21
C ASP A 97 24.15 -4.47 0.75
N PRO A 98 24.89 -4.35 1.87
CA PRO A 98 24.76 -3.22 2.78
C PRO A 98 24.76 -1.84 2.09
N GLU A 99 25.12 -1.78 0.80
CA GLU A 99 25.12 -0.61 -0.09
C GLU A 99 23.89 -0.43 -1.01
N THR A 100 22.92 -1.35 -1.06
CA THR A 100 21.74 -1.20 -1.95
C THR A 100 20.62 -0.41 -1.29
N HIS A 101 20.50 0.86 -1.68
CA HIS A 101 19.40 1.74 -1.25
C HIS A 101 18.07 1.34 -1.92
N LEU A 102 17.00 1.35 -1.13
CA LEU A 102 15.62 1.37 -1.60
C LEU A 102 15.33 2.72 -2.26
N ARG A 103 14.42 2.73 -3.24
CA ARG A 103 14.04 3.94 -3.98
C ARG A 103 12.54 4.17 -3.89
N ASN A 104 12.12 5.36 -3.46
CA ASN A 104 10.71 5.78 -3.47
C ASN A 104 10.56 7.16 -4.10
N THR A 105 9.51 7.33 -4.90
CA THR A 105 9.12 8.64 -5.46
C THR A 105 7.87 9.11 -4.75
N GLY A 106 7.93 10.31 -4.18
CA GLY A 106 6.85 10.84 -3.35
C GLY A 106 6.79 12.35 -3.33
N VAL A 107 5.95 12.87 -2.45
CA VAL A 107 5.83 14.29 -2.12
C VAL A 107 6.25 14.50 -0.68
N ILE A 108 7.07 15.53 -0.44
CA ILE A 108 7.40 15.96 0.91
C ILE A 108 6.14 16.55 1.54
N VAL A 109 5.69 16.00 2.67
CA VAL A 109 4.52 16.51 3.39
C VAL A 109 4.92 17.32 4.62
N GLY A 110 6.10 17.06 5.17
CA GLY A 110 6.64 17.73 6.36
C GLY A 110 8.17 17.73 6.39
N ILE A 111 8.74 18.75 7.02
CA ILE A 111 10.18 18.86 7.29
C ILE A 111 10.36 19.31 8.73
N GLY A 112 10.89 18.43 9.58
CA GLY A 112 11.24 18.72 10.97
C GLY A 112 12.73 18.97 11.11
N LYS A 113 13.12 20.02 11.84
CA LYS A 113 14.53 20.22 12.24
C LYS A 113 14.78 19.44 13.54
N MET A 114 15.73 18.51 13.52
CA MET A 114 16.11 17.73 14.71
C MET A 114 17.21 18.45 15.49
N ASP A 115 18.21 18.99 14.79
CA ASP A 115 19.23 19.91 15.32
C ASP A 115 19.82 20.76 14.17
N ASP A 116 20.92 21.47 14.40
CA ASP A 116 21.54 22.36 13.42
C ASP A 116 22.07 21.66 12.15
N SER A 117 22.25 20.35 12.19
CA SER A 117 22.83 19.55 11.11
C SER A 117 21.92 18.43 10.59
N ARG A 118 20.85 18.09 11.33
CA ARG A 118 19.97 16.95 11.02
C ARG A 118 18.52 17.39 10.88
N TYR A 119 17.89 16.87 9.83
CA TYR A 119 16.51 17.11 9.47
C TYR A 119 15.78 15.79 9.30
N GLN A 120 14.48 15.79 9.60
CA GLN A 120 13.58 14.68 9.32
C GLN A 120 12.62 15.14 8.21
N VAL A 121 12.69 14.47 7.06
CA VAL A 121 11.81 14.71 5.92
C VAL A 121 10.73 13.64 5.92
N GLU A 122 9.49 14.07 6.04
CA GLU A 122 8.33 13.19 5.94
C GLU A 122 7.92 13.07 4.47
N LEU A 123 8.07 11.86 3.93
CA LEU A 123 7.82 11.55 2.53
C LEU A 123 6.58 10.67 2.39
N LEU A 124 5.66 11.12 1.55
CA LEU A 124 4.51 10.36 1.10
C LEU A 124 4.76 9.86 -0.33
N GLY A 125 5.13 8.60 -0.46
CA GLY A 125 5.49 7.93 -1.69
C GLY A 125 4.53 6.84 -2.13
N GLN A 126 5.04 5.91 -2.92
CA GLN A 126 4.28 4.80 -3.50
C GLN A 126 4.76 3.46 -2.94
N GLY A 127 4.00 2.39 -3.20
CA GLY A 127 4.36 1.02 -2.81
C GLY A 127 4.10 0.71 -1.33
N ASP A 128 4.74 -0.31 -0.79
CA ASP A 128 4.50 -0.76 0.59
C ASP A 128 5.08 0.21 1.63
N ASP A 129 6.22 0.84 1.33
CA ASP A 129 6.86 1.88 2.15
C ASP A 129 6.42 3.31 1.75
N ARG A 130 5.10 3.47 1.53
CA ARG A 130 4.50 4.74 1.06
C ARG A 130 4.55 5.89 2.06
N TRP A 131 4.76 5.62 3.34
CA TRP A 131 4.92 6.66 4.35
C TRP A 131 6.20 6.42 5.15
N ILE A 132 7.18 7.29 4.91
CA ILE A 132 8.53 7.15 5.47
C ILE A 132 9.05 8.48 6.01
N LEU A 133 9.67 8.41 7.19
CA LEU A 133 10.47 9.49 7.76
C LEU A 133 11.94 9.27 7.39
N LEU A 134 12.48 10.21 6.63
CA LEU A 134 13.84 10.20 6.14
C LEU A 134 14.71 11.13 6.97
N ASN A 135 15.70 10.57 7.64
CA ASN A 135 16.73 11.36 8.31
C ASN A 135 17.71 11.86 7.24
N VAL A 136 17.87 13.18 7.18
CA VAL A 136 18.72 13.91 6.25
C VAL A 136 19.79 14.66 7.04
N ASP A 137 21.04 14.41 6.71
CA ASP A 137 22.20 14.98 7.39
C ASP A 137 23.34 15.29 6.40
N GLY A 138 24.55 15.53 6.92
CA GLY A 138 25.72 15.88 6.10
C GLY A 138 26.14 14.79 5.11
N ASP A 139 25.72 13.54 5.32
CA ASP A 139 26.04 12.41 4.45
C ASP A 139 24.98 12.20 3.34
N THR A 140 23.85 12.91 3.40
CA THR A 140 22.80 12.84 2.37
C THR A 140 23.16 13.67 1.14
N VAL A 141 23.10 13.04 -0.04
CA VAL A 141 23.29 13.73 -1.33
C VAL A 141 21.97 14.36 -1.80
N ILE A 142 21.92 15.69 -1.90
CA ILE A 142 20.73 16.40 -2.41
C ILE A 142 21.05 17.03 -3.76
N LYS A 143 20.23 16.71 -4.77
CA LYS A 143 20.40 17.18 -6.14
C LYS A 143 19.07 17.60 -6.77
N ASN A 144 19.10 18.54 -7.69
CA ASN A 144 17.96 18.85 -8.55
C ASN A 144 17.78 17.76 -9.64
N SER A 145 16.65 17.80 -10.34
CA SER A 145 16.34 16.87 -11.45
C SER A 145 17.35 16.92 -12.61
N ASP A 146 18.07 18.03 -12.77
CA ASP A 146 19.15 18.20 -13.74
C ASP A 146 20.51 17.68 -13.26
N GLY A 147 20.59 17.18 -12.02
CA GLY A 147 21.82 16.68 -11.39
C GLY A 147 22.66 17.75 -10.69
N SER A 148 22.27 19.03 -10.73
CA SER A 148 22.95 20.09 -9.98
C SER A 148 22.78 19.92 -8.48
N LYS A 149 23.77 20.35 -7.69
CA LYS A 149 23.72 20.26 -6.23
C LYS A 149 22.63 21.16 -5.66
N ALA A 150 21.86 20.63 -4.70
CA ALA A 150 20.88 21.37 -3.91
C ALA A 150 21.18 21.19 -2.41
N ALA A 151 20.47 21.92 -1.56
CA ALA A 151 20.65 21.89 -0.12
C ALA A 151 19.33 21.62 0.61
N VAL A 152 19.41 21.23 1.88
CA VAL A 152 18.24 20.94 2.73
C VAL A 152 17.29 22.13 2.81
N LYS A 153 17.81 23.36 2.80
CA LYS A 153 17.03 24.61 2.79
C LYS A 153 16.15 24.78 1.55
N ASP A 154 16.44 24.05 0.48
CA ASP A 154 15.69 24.11 -0.77
C ASP A 154 14.49 23.16 -0.76
N LEU A 155 14.43 22.24 0.22
CA LEU A 155 13.30 21.34 0.44
C LEU A 155 12.08 22.13 0.92
N LYS A 156 10.91 21.80 0.37
CA LYS A 156 9.63 22.42 0.75
C LYS A 156 8.54 21.36 0.77
N ALA A 157 7.55 21.54 1.65
CA ALA A 157 6.32 20.75 1.58
C ALA A 157 5.66 20.94 0.20
N GLY A 158 5.12 19.86 -0.36
CA GLY A 158 4.60 19.79 -1.73
C GLY A 158 5.66 19.54 -2.79
N MET A 159 6.96 19.49 -2.46
CA MET A 159 7.97 19.17 -3.46
C MET A 159 7.93 17.68 -3.78
N LYS A 160 7.84 17.33 -5.07
CA LYS A 160 8.07 15.94 -5.50
C LYS A 160 9.53 15.61 -5.32
N VAL A 161 9.84 14.45 -4.76
CA VAL A 161 11.22 13.97 -4.62
C VAL A 161 11.32 12.50 -4.95
N THR A 162 12.45 12.11 -5.53
CA THR A 162 12.87 10.71 -5.55
C THR A 162 13.90 10.52 -4.45
N ALA A 163 13.57 9.71 -3.46
CA ALA A 163 14.45 9.39 -2.35
C ALA A 163 15.08 8.01 -2.55
N GLU A 164 16.38 7.93 -2.27
CA GLU A 164 17.11 6.69 -2.07
C GLU A 164 17.47 6.59 -0.59
N TYR A 165 17.10 5.50 0.07
CA TYR A 165 17.23 5.30 1.50
C TYR A 165 17.39 3.82 1.85
N GLY A 166 17.80 3.52 3.06
CA GLY A 166 18.00 2.14 3.51
C GLY A 166 19.46 1.72 3.38
N PRO A 167 19.79 0.43 3.52
CA PRO A 167 18.89 -0.73 3.49
C PRO A 167 18.15 -1.02 4.80
N ILE A 168 18.55 -0.38 5.89
CA ILE A 168 17.95 -0.61 7.22
C ILE A 168 16.78 0.36 7.40
N VAL A 169 15.57 -0.17 7.25
CA VAL A 169 14.32 0.53 7.56
C VAL A 169 13.77 0.04 8.89
N ALA A 170 13.44 0.96 9.80
CA ALA A 170 12.81 0.64 11.06
C ALA A 170 11.38 0.12 10.83
N LYS A 171 11.01 -0.99 11.50
CA LYS A 171 9.65 -1.59 11.45
C LYS A 171 8.61 -0.81 12.26
N SER A 172 8.66 0.51 12.19
CA SER A 172 7.64 1.41 12.72
C SER A 172 6.69 1.84 11.61
N TYR A 173 5.58 2.44 12.00
CA TYR A 173 4.68 3.09 11.05
C TYR A 173 4.44 4.54 11.50
N PRO A 174 4.86 5.57 10.73
CA PRO A 174 5.59 5.47 9.46
C PRO A 174 6.95 4.77 9.60
N GLY A 175 7.42 4.19 8.48
CA GLY A 175 8.77 3.62 8.39
C GLY A 175 9.81 4.71 8.62
N GLN A 176 11.01 4.35 9.07
CA GLN A 176 12.08 5.34 9.25
C GLN A 176 13.39 4.83 8.70
N SER A 177 14.15 5.70 8.03
CA SER A 177 15.45 5.37 7.46
C SER A 177 16.35 6.60 7.33
N HIS A 178 17.66 6.39 7.18
CA HIS A 178 18.55 7.43 6.64
C HIS A 178 18.35 7.59 5.13
N ALA A 179 18.36 8.83 4.65
CA ALA A 179 18.35 9.15 3.23
C ALA A 179 19.77 9.22 2.68
N ALA A 180 20.08 8.32 1.76
CA ALA A 180 21.32 8.36 1.01
C ALA A 180 21.30 9.46 -0.05
N SER A 181 20.20 9.59 -0.79
CA SER A 181 20.05 10.66 -1.75
C SER A 181 18.61 11.17 -1.89
N LEU A 182 18.47 12.46 -2.16
CA LEU A 182 17.20 13.11 -2.52
C LEU A 182 17.37 13.82 -3.86
N THR A 183 16.55 13.45 -4.84
CA THR A 183 16.45 14.14 -6.13
C THR A 183 15.20 15.00 -6.14
N LEU A 184 15.38 16.32 -6.18
CA LEU A 184 14.30 17.31 -6.17
C LEU A 184 13.61 17.37 -7.53
N GLY A 185 12.29 17.24 -7.50
CA GLY A 185 11.42 17.35 -8.65
C GLY A 185 10.60 18.65 -8.63
N SER A 186 9.48 18.64 -9.34
CA SER A 186 8.58 19.79 -9.41
C SER A 186 7.82 20.01 -8.10
N GLN A 187 7.47 21.26 -7.85
CA GLN A 187 6.55 21.64 -6.79
C GLN A 187 5.12 21.25 -7.19
N THR A 188 4.41 20.54 -6.31
CA THR A 188 2.97 20.33 -6.44
C THR A 188 2.20 21.50 -5.87
N LEU A 189 0.99 21.69 -6.39
CA LEU A 189 -0.02 22.51 -5.73
C LEU A 189 -0.63 21.69 -4.60
N ILE A 190 -0.95 22.38 -3.49
CA ILE A 190 -1.58 21.78 -2.31
C ILE A 190 -2.89 22.52 -2.07
N ARG A 191 -3.97 21.77 -1.87
CA ARG A 191 -5.25 22.33 -1.44
C ARG A 191 -5.88 21.43 -0.40
N GLU A 192 -6.41 22.05 0.66
CA GLU A 192 -7.36 21.40 1.56
C GLU A 192 -8.76 21.87 1.23
N ASP A 193 -9.68 20.93 1.00
CA ASP A 193 -11.05 21.27 0.63
C ASP A 193 -11.99 20.08 0.90
N VAL A 194 -13.29 20.30 0.77
CA VAL A 194 -14.32 19.27 0.88
C VAL A 194 -14.68 18.76 -0.51
N ILE A 195 -14.64 17.44 -0.69
CA ILE A 195 -15.04 16.80 -1.95
C ILE A 195 -16.51 17.14 -2.20
N GLN A 196 -16.81 17.72 -3.36
CA GLN A 196 -18.20 17.99 -3.76
C GLN A 196 -18.77 16.90 -4.66
N ASP A 197 -17.92 16.28 -5.47
CA ASP A 197 -18.30 15.24 -6.41
C ASP A 197 -17.10 14.34 -6.69
N VAL A 198 -17.35 13.04 -6.81
CA VAL A 198 -16.34 12.03 -7.12
C VAL A 198 -16.95 11.03 -8.11
N GLN A 199 -16.28 10.84 -9.23
CA GLN A 199 -16.80 10.05 -10.35
C GLN A 199 -15.73 9.07 -10.83
N HIS A 200 -16.13 7.82 -11.02
CA HIS A 200 -15.30 6.81 -11.66
C HIS A 200 -15.43 6.92 -13.19
N THR A 201 -14.30 6.88 -13.88
CA THR A 201 -14.16 6.97 -15.34
C THR A 201 -13.32 5.79 -15.85
N SER A 202 -13.20 5.61 -17.17
CA SER A 202 -12.35 4.58 -17.76
C SER A 202 -10.87 4.70 -17.40
N ASP A 203 -10.40 5.91 -17.12
CA ASP A 203 -8.98 6.24 -16.93
C ASP A 203 -8.61 6.50 -15.46
N GLY A 204 -9.57 6.30 -14.54
CA GLY A 204 -9.40 6.56 -13.11
C GLY A 204 -10.58 7.33 -12.52
N TRP A 205 -10.31 8.13 -11.50
CA TRP A 205 -11.29 8.89 -10.73
C TRP A 205 -11.15 10.39 -10.99
N VAL A 206 -12.28 11.07 -11.09
CA VAL A 206 -12.35 12.53 -11.19
C VAL A 206 -12.96 13.06 -9.90
N VAL A 207 -12.27 13.99 -9.26
CA VAL A 207 -12.67 14.60 -7.99
C VAL A 207 -12.83 16.10 -8.20
N LYS A 208 -13.99 16.64 -7.81
CA LYS A 208 -14.31 18.05 -7.95
C LYS A 208 -14.49 18.70 -6.59
N PHE A 209 -13.97 19.92 -6.48
CA PHE A 209 -14.05 20.79 -5.32
C PHE A 209 -14.74 22.10 -5.70
N GLY A 210 -15.36 22.78 -4.75
CA GLY A 210 -16.07 24.03 -4.98
C GLY A 210 -17.28 24.22 -4.10
N GLU A 211 -18.23 25.04 -4.56
CA GLU A 211 -19.44 25.37 -3.80
C GLU A 211 -20.70 24.98 -4.59
N ALA A 212 -21.69 24.41 -3.90
CA ALA A 212 -23.03 24.26 -4.46
C ALA A 212 -23.83 25.56 -4.26
N LYS A 213 -24.13 26.29 -5.34
CA LYS A 213 -25.04 27.45 -5.31
C LYS A 213 -26.34 27.12 -6.02
N GLY A 214 -27.44 27.11 -5.27
CA GLY A 214 -28.78 26.84 -5.82
C GLY A 214 -28.98 25.42 -6.37
N GLY A 215 -28.27 24.43 -5.82
CA GLY A 215 -28.33 23.04 -6.30
C GLY A 215 -27.40 22.71 -7.47
N THR A 216 -26.64 23.69 -7.97
CA THR A 216 -25.64 23.49 -9.03
C THR A 216 -24.23 23.62 -8.43
N LEU A 217 -23.39 22.61 -8.67
CA LEU A 217 -21.98 22.65 -8.27
C LEU A 217 -21.21 23.62 -9.17
N ILE A 218 -20.60 24.63 -8.53
CA ILE A 218 -19.62 25.51 -9.16
C ILE A 218 -18.24 24.99 -8.77
N ALA A 219 -17.65 24.17 -9.66
CA ALA A 219 -16.34 23.60 -9.43
C ALA A 219 -15.26 24.69 -9.48
N THR A 220 -14.41 24.73 -8.45
CA THR A 220 -13.25 25.63 -8.31
C THR A 220 -11.92 24.89 -8.41
N LEU A 221 -11.95 23.55 -8.48
CA LEU A 221 -10.83 22.68 -8.85
C LEU A 221 -11.38 21.33 -9.29
N THR A 222 -10.83 20.80 -10.38
CA THR A 222 -11.07 19.43 -10.82
C THR A 222 -9.73 18.70 -10.90
N VAL A 223 -9.60 17.57 -10.21
CA VAL A 223 -8.39 16.75 -10.28
C VAL A 223 -8.72 15.34 -10.76
N THR A 224 -7.80 14.75 -11.53
CA THR A 224 -7.97 13.41 -12.10
C THR A 224 -6.90 12.48 -11.58
N SER A 225 -7.29 11.33 -11.05
CA SER A 225 -6.35 10.30 -10.60
C SER A 225 -5.76 9.54 -11.79
N GLY A 226 -4.47 9.25 -11.75
CA GLY A 226 -3.82 8.25 -12.59
C GLY A 226 -3.72 6.88 -11.89
N LYS A 227 -3.08 5.91 -12.56
CA LYS A 227 -2.82 4.57 -12.01
C LYS A 227 -1.94 4.62 -10.77
N GLU A 228 -1.11 5.63 -10.68
CA GLU A 228 -0.13 5.83 -9.63
C GLU A 228 -0.62 6.76 -8.48
N THR A 229 -1.86 7.25 -8.55
CA THR A 229 -2.43 8.10 -7.50
C THR A 229 -2.78 7.29 -6.26
N SER A 230 -2.29 7.73 -5.10
CA SER A 230 -2.59 7.10 -3.82
C SER A 230 -3.56 7.95 -2.98
N VAL A 231 -4.53 7.29 -2.35
CA VAL A 231 -5.45 7.88 -1.36
C VAL A 231 -5.14 7.28 0.00
N LEU A 232 -4.94 8.13 1.00
CA LEU A 232 -4.49 7.73 2.32
C LEU A 232 -5.26 8.46 3.42
N THR A 233 -5.27 7.94 4.64
CA THR A 233 -5.74 8.67 5.82
C THR A 233 -4.70 9.68 6.31
N ALA A 234 -5.06 10.53 7.27
CA ALA A 234 -4.12 11.41 7.97
C ALA A 234 -3.01 10.62 8.68
N GLU A 235 -3.29 9.38 9.07
CA GLU A 235 -2.36 8.39 9.60
C GLU A 235 -1.76 7.51 8.51
N GLY A 236 -1.73 7.96 7.25
CA GLY A 236 -1.04 7.31 6.12
C GLY A 236 -1.60 5.95 5.67
N GLN A 237 -2.67 5.44 6.30
CA GLN A 237 -3.26 4.16 5.92
C GLN A 237 -3.90 4.25 4.54
N PRO A 238 -3.76 3.24 3.67
CA PRO A 238 -4.41 3.26 2.36
C PRO A 238 -5.93 3.27 2.46
N VAL A 239 -6.55 4.11 1.63
CA VAL A 239 -8.00 4.21 1.48
C VAL A 239 -8.36 3.75 0.06
N SER A 240 -9.37 2.89 -0.04
CA SER A 240 -9.89 2.51 -1.35
C SER A 240 -10.59 3.70 -2.00
N TRP A 241 -10.43 3.87 -3.31
CA TRP A 241 -11.17 4.90 -4.06
C TRP A 241 -12.69 4.74 -3.92
N GLU A 242 -13.17 3.50 -3.72
CA GLU A 242 -14.58 3.22 -3.47
C GLU A 242 -15.08 3.76 -2.12
N ASP A 243 -14.19 4.11 -1.20
CA ASP A 243 -14.53 4.70 0.10
C ASP A 243 -14.48 6.23 0.07
N VAL A 244 -14.02 6.82 -1.04
CA VAL A 244 -14.00 8.27 -1.26
C VAL A 244 -15.39 8.73 -1.68
N LYS A 245 -15.92 9.74 -0.98
CA LYS A 245 -17.29 10.25 -1.11
C LYS A 245 -17.32 11.77 -0.98
N ALA A 246 -18.34 12.38 -1.59
CA ALA A 246 -18.64 13.79 -1.37
C ALA A 246 -18.93 14.07 0.10
N GLY A 247 -18.53 15.25 0.57
CA GLY A 247 -18.63 15.69 1.97
C GLY A 247 -17.37 15.43 2.80
N GLN A 248 -16.44 14.60 2.32
CA GLN A 248 -15.17 14.34 3.02
C GLN A 248 -14.17 15.48 2.80
N LYS A 249 -13.54 15.94 3.87
CA LYS A 249 -12.42 16.87 3.84
C LYS A 249 -11.13 16.14 3.52
N VAL A 250 -10.40 16.67 2.55
CA VAL A 250 -9.17 16.07 2.07
C VAL A 250 -8.10 17.13 1.82
N ARG A 251 -6.84 16.72 1.85
CA ARG A 251 -5.70 17.44 1.31
C ARG A 251 -5.28 16.77 0.02
N VAL A 252 -5.24 17.52 -1.08
CA VAL A 252 -4.79 17.02 -2.37
C VAL A 252 -3.45 17.66 -2.76
N TYR A 253 -2.56 16.82 -3.30
CA TYR A 253 -1.31 17.21 -3.94
C TYR A 253 -1.46 16.95 -5.43
N TYR A 254 -1.43 18.02 -6.23
CA TYR A 254 -1.80 17.93 -7.65
C TYR A 254 -0.86 18.77 -8.53
N GLY A 255 -0.79 18.43 -9.81
CA GLY A 255 -0.07 19.20 -10.84
C GLY A 255 -0.95 20.31 -11.42
N SER A 256 -0.34 21.34 -12.01
CA SER A 256 -1.08 22.30 -12.85
C SER A 256 -1.00 21.86 -14.30
N ASN A 257 -2.16 21.75 -14.98
CA ASN A 257 -2.19 21.58 -16.43
C ASN A 257 -2.19 22.91 -17.20
N ASP A 258 -2.42 24.04 -16.52
CA ASP A 258 -2.57 25.33 -17.18
C ASP A 258 -1.96 26.49 -16.36
N THR A 259 -1.32 27.43 -17.06
CA THR A 259 -0.74 28.67 -16.50
C THR A 259 -1.66 29.89 -16.65
N ASP A 260 -2.81 29.75 -17.32
CA ASP A 260 -3.69 30.89 -17.69
C ASP A 260 -5.21 30.68 -17.45
N SER A 261 -5.66 29.54 -16.91
CA SER A 261 -7.09 29.23 -16.78
C SER A 261 -7.70 29.65 -15.43
N LYS A 262 -8.92 30.21 -15.47
CA LYS A 262 -9.69 30.64 -14.29
C LYS A 262 -10.24 29.49 -13.45
N MET A 263 -10.21 28.25 -13.97
CA MET A 263 -10.62 27.04 -13.27
C MET A 263 -9.43 26.08 -13.23
N PRO A 264 -8.79 25.88 -12.07
CA PRO A 264 -7.63 25.02 -11.99
C PRO A 264 -8.04 23.56 -12.22
N GLU A 265 -7.32 22.88 -13.10
CA GLU A 265 -7.44 21.45 -13.35
C GLU A 265 -6.07 20.77 -13.44
N GLY A 266 -5.99 19.49 -13.08
CA GLY A 266 -4.71 18.79 -13.13
C GLY A 266 -4.69 17.35 -12.63
N PRO A 267 -3.55 16.65 -12.83
CA PRO A 267 -3.36 15.31 -12.32
C PRO A 267 -3.26 15.32 -10.80
N LEU A 268 -4.00 14.43 -10.15
CA LEU A 268 -3.90 14.17 -8.72
C LEU A 268 -2.74 13.21 -8.46
N TYR A 269 -1.77 13.62 -7.65
CA TYR A 269 -0.67 12.75 -7.25
C TYR A 269 -1.00 12.01 -5.95
N TYR A 270 -1.48 12.73 -4.94
CA TYR A 270 -1.84 12.16 -3.64
C TYR A 270 -3.08 12.84 -3.09
N MET A 271 -3.94 12.05 -2.43
CA MET A 271 -5.04 12.53 -1.61
C MET A 271 -4.87 12.00 -0.19
N VAL A 272 -4.95 12.89 0.79
CA VAL A 272 -4.94 12.56 2.21
C VAL A 272 -6.31 12.93 2.78
N MET A 273 -7.04 11.96 3.32
CA MET A 273 -8.27 12.18 4.05
C MET A 273 -7.93 12.90 5.35
N LEU A 274 -8.42 14.14 5.50
CA LEU A 274 -8.19 14.98 6.69
C LEU A 274 -9.26 14.78 7.75
N ASP A 275 -10.41 14.26 7.34
CA ASP A 275 -11.31 13.63 8.27
C ASP A 275 -10.64 12.31 8.67
N GLY A 276 -10.44 12.10 9.98
CA GLY A 276 -9.76 10.93 10.57
C GLY A 276 -10.51 9.62 10.39
N ASN A 277 -10.82 9.26 9.14
CA ASN A 277 -11.50 8.05 8.76
C ASN A 277 -10.52 7.12 8.05
N SER A 278 -9.84 6.30 8.86
CA SER A 278 -9.59 4.92 8.49
C SER A 278 -10.82 4.32 7.82
N SER A 279 -10.56 3.54 6.79
CA SER A 279 -11.50 2.61 6.17
C SER A 279 -12.61 2.18 7.14
N ASN A 280 -13.84 2.47 6.75
CA ASN A 280 -15.09 2.39 7.51
C ASN A 280 -15.35 3.55 8.49
N ASP A 281 -16.04 4.54 7.92
CA ASP A 281 -17.20 5.24 8.50
C ASP A 281 -16.97 6.64 9.06
N SER A 282 -17.77 7.58 8.55
CA SER A 282 -18.29 8.75 9.25
C SER A 282 -18.37 8.57 10.79
N GLY A 283 -17.31 8.90 11.57
CA GLY A 283 -17.32 8.43 12.97
C GLY A 283 -16.41 9.06 14.03
N ALA A 284 -15.59 10.08 13.76
CA ALA A 284 -14.88 10.75 14.86
C ALA A 284 -15.89 11.52 15.75
N LEU A 285 -16.05 11.08 16.99
CA LEU A 285 -16.88 11.77 17.98
C LEU A 285 -16.21 13.10 18.36
N THR A 286 -16.97 14.20 18.37
CA THR A 286 -16.48 15.48 18.87
C THR A 286 -16.16 15.39 20.37
N GLU A 287 -15.34 16.29 20.90
CA GLU A 287 -15.02 16.32 22.34
C GLU A 287 -16.28 16.35 23.23
N ASP A 288 -17.34 17.03 22.80
CA ASP A 288 -18.60 17.11 23.54
C ASP A 288 -19.38 15.79 23.48
N GLN A 289 -19.34 15.09 22.34
CA GLN A 289 -19.92 13.77 22.23
C GLN A 289 -19.14 12.75 23.08
N VAL A 290 -17.80 12.82 23.07
CA VAL A 290 -16.94 12.00 23.94
C VAL A 290 -17.32 12.20 25.41
N LYS A 291 -17.39 13.45 25.88
CA LYS A 291 -17.81 13.76 27.26
C LYS A 291 -19.21 13.23 27.56
N THR A 292 -20.15 13.38 26.63
CA THR A 292 -21.52 12.88 26.79
C THR A 292 -21.54 11.36 27.00
N PHE A 293 -20.82 10.59 26.18
CA PHE A 293 -20.78 9.13 26.33
C PHE A 293 -19.99 8.69 27.57
N GLN A 294 -18.93 9.42 27.96
CA GLN A 294 -18.25 9.20 29.25
C GLN A 294 -19.21 9.39 30.43
N ASP A 295 -20.06 10.43 30.40
CA ASP A 295 -21.10 10.72 31.39
C ASP A 295 -22.15 9.61 31.49
N LEU A 296 -22.66 9.17 30.34
CA LEU A 296 -23.64 8.09 30.27
C LEU A 296 -23.07 6.77 30.75
N ALA A 297 -21.86 6.42 30.34
CA ALA A 297 -21.20 5.20 30.76
C ALA A 297 -20.86 5.21 32.25
N TRP A 298 -20.37 6.34 32.78
CA TRP A 298 -20.08 6.47 34.20
C TRP A 298 -21.32 6.23 35.07
N LYS A 299 -22.51 6.68 34.64
CA LYS A 299 -23.77 6.42 35.36
C LYS A 299 -24.11 4.93 35.43
N GLN A 300 -23.76 4.14 34.40
CA GLN A 300 -23.99 2.69 34.39
C GLN A 300 -23.05 1.95 35.34
N ILE A 301 -21.85 2.49 35.59
CA ILE A 301 -20.80 1.83 36.38
C ILE A 301 -20.52 2.50 37.72
N ALA A 302 -21.23 3.57 38.11
CA ALA A 302 -20.92 4.40 39.28
C ALA A 302 -20.94 3.63 40.62
N SER A 303 -21.53 2.44 40.67
CA SER A 303 -21.53 1.53 41.83
C SER A 303 -20.39 0.50 41.81
N ASN A 304 -19.55 0.47 40.77
CA ASN A 304 -18.54 -0.56 40.57
C ASN A 304 -17.15 -0.16 41.12
N SER A 305 -16.77 -0.75 42.26
CA SER A 305 -15.51 -0.48 42.96
C SER A 305 -14.24 -1.05 42.28
N THR A 306 -14.38 -1.74 41.15
CA THR A 306 -13.25 -2.36 40.44
C THR A 306 -12.63 -1.47 39.36
N VAL A 307 -13.32 -0.42 38.93
CA VAL A 307 -12.86 0.53 37.91
C VAL A 307 -11.77 1.43 38.48
N ILE A 308 -10.66 1.57 37.75
CA ILE A 308 -9.51 2.40 38.13
C ILE A 308 -9.29 3.58 37.18
N THR A 309 -9.85 3.55 35.97
CA THR A 309 -9.82 4.69 35.04
C THR A 309 -10.75 5.79 35.54
N ALA A 310 -10.24 7.02 35.60
CA ALA A 310 -11.10 8.18 35.87
C ALA A 310 -12.06 8.41 34.69
N LYS A 311 -13.27 8.87 34.98
CA LYS A 311 -14.33 9.14 34.00
C LYS A 311 -13.85 9.84 32.72
N LYS A 312 -13.06 10.91 32.86
CA LYS A 312 -12.56 11.73 31.75
C LYS A 312 -11.52 11.03 30.86
N ASP A 313 -10.88 9.99 31.38
CA ASP A 313 -9.82 9.24 30.72
C ASP A 313 -10.35 7.94 30.10
N ALA A 314 -11.66 7.70 30.17
CA ALA A 314 -12.30 6.56 29.55
C ALA A 314 -12.26 6.69 28.02
N LYS A 315 -11.82 5.62 27.36
CA LYS A 315 -11.64 5.60 25.91
C LYS A 315 -13.00 5.47 25.24
N VAL A 316 -13.33 6.38 24.33
CA VAL A 316 -14.59 6.37 23.57
C VAL A 316 -14.30 6.17 22.09
N GLU A 317 -14.92 5.16 21.48
CA GLU A 317 -14.67 4.79 20.08
C GLU A 317 -15.97 4.42 19.38
N ARG A 318 -16.06 4.68 18.07
CA ARG A 318 -17.11 4.08 17.24
C ARG A 318 -16.60 2.81 16.59
N ILE A 319 -17.43 1.78 16.57
CA ILE A 319 -17.14 0.51 15.90
C ILE A 319 -18.35 0.02 15.13
N ALA A 320 -18.13 -0.76 14.07
CA ALA A 320 -19.21 -1.30 13.25
C ALA A 320 -20.11 -2.25 14.07
N ALA A 321 -21.43 -2.02 14.07
CA ALA A 321 -22.39 -2.81 14.84
C ALA A 321 -22.37 -4.30 14.44
N LYS A 322 -22.02 -4.59 13.19
CA LYS A 322 -21.94 -5.95 12.64
C LYS A 322 -20.92 -6.85 13.36
N GLU A 323 -19.89 -6.25 13.95
CA GLU A 323 -18.81 -6.97 14.65
C GLU A 323 -19.05 -7.06 16.17
N VAL A 324 -20.18 -6.50 16.63
CA VAL A 324 -20.45 -6.30 18.05
C VAL A 324 -21.30 -7.43 18.60
N SER A 325 -20.81 -8.06 19.67
CA SER A 325 -21.55 -9.03 20.48
C SER A 325 -21.66 -8.50 21.91
N LEU A 326 -22.88 -8.20 22.36
CA LEU A 326 -23.12 -7.63 23.68
C LEU A 326 -23.93 -8.58 24.57
N MET A 327 -23.63 -8.51 25.86
CA MET A 327 -24.54 -8.94 26.93
C MET A 327 -25.59 -7.85 27.15
N THR A 328 -26.76 -8.03 26.54
CA THR A 328 -27.92 -7.17 26.73
C THR A 328 -28.75 -7.64 27.93
N THR A 329 -29.46 -6.72 28.58
CA THR A 329 -30.27 -7.02 29.78
C THR A 329 -31.78 -6.94 29.53
N THR A 330 -32.18 -6.34 28.40
CA THR A 330 -33.58 -6.16 28.02
C THR A 330 -33.80 -6.48 26.55
N GLU A 331 -35.03 -6.88 26.20
CA GLU A 331 -35.42 -7.11 24.81
C GLU A 331 -35.33 -5.84 23.96
N ALA A 332 -35.55 -4.66 24.55
CA ALA A 332 -35.41 -3.38 23.85
C ALA A 332 -33.98 -3.13 23.38
N GLN A 333 -32.99 -3.40 24.25
CA GLN A 333 -31.57 -3.29 23.92
C GLN A 333 -31.15 -4.26 22.82
N LYS A 334 -31.63 -5.50 22.91
CA LYS A 334 -31.36 -6.53 21.90
C LYS A 334 -31.90 -6.10 20.53
N LYS A 335 -33.15 -5.63 20.48
CA LYS A 335 -33.78 -5.17 19.24
C LYS A 335 -33.10 -3.93 18.66
N ASP A 336 -32.63 -3.01 19.50
CA ASP A 336 -31.92 -1.81 19.03
C ASP A 336 -30.56 -2.19 18.40
N LEU A 337 -29.81 -3.11 19.03
CA LEU A 337 -28.58 -3.64 18.45
C LEU A 337 -28.83 -4.37 17.11
N GLU A 338 -29.84 -5.23 17.05
CA GLU A 338 -30.22 -5.95 15.82
C GLU A 338 -30.60 -4.97 14.69
N THR A 339 -31.26 -3.86 15.02
CA THR A 339 -31.62 -2.82 14.05
C THR A 339 -30.37 -2.12 13.51
N LEU A 340 -29.43 -1.75 14.39
CA LEU A 340 -28.14 -1.15 13.99
C LEU A 340 -27.32 -2.11 13.13
N GLN A 341 -27.32 -3.41 13.48
CA GLN A 341 -26.64 -4.46 12.73
C GLN A 341 -27.24 -4.66 11.33
N ALA A 342 -28.57 -4.72 11.24
CA ALA A 342 -29.27 -4.88 9.97
C ALA A 342 -29.06 -3.67 9.04
N ALA A 343 -28.93 -2.47 9.62
CA ALA A 343 -28.63 -1.24 8.88
C ALA A 343 -27.15 -1.10 8.48
N GLY A 344 -26.26 -1.97 8.97
CA GLY A 344 -24.82 -1.82 8.77
C GLY A 344 -24.23 -0.57 9.46
N SER A 345 -24.87 -0.10 10.53
CA SER A 345 -24.50 1.11 11.27
C SER A 345 -23.38 0.86 12.30
N GLN A 346 -23.08 1.86 13.13
CA GLN A 346 -22.09 1.79 14.21
C GLN A 346 -22.72 1.74 15.60
N VAL A 347 -21.90 1.40 16.57
CA VAL A 347 -22.14 1.65 18.00
C VAL A 347 -21.02 2.51 18.57
N VAL A 348 -21.32 3.27 19.61
CA VAL A 348 -20.31 3.96 20.41
C VAL A 348 -19.93 3.07 21.59
N THR A 349 -18.64 2.81 21.77
CA THR A 349 -18.10 2.07 22.91
C THR A 349 -17.41 2.99 23.88
N VAL A 350 -17.51 2.68 25.18
CA VAL A 350 -16.78 3.36 26.25
C VAL A 350 -16.06 2.32 27.08
N SER A 351 -14.74 2.42 27.15
CA SER A 351 -13.86 1.46 27.81
C SER A 351 -13.25 2.03 29.08
N PHE A 352 -13.33 1.25 30.16
CA PHE A 352 -12.72 1.53 31.45
C PHE A 352 -11.75 0.41 31.84
N ASN A 353 -10.59 0.78 32.35
CA ASN A 353 -9.70 -0.16 33.00
C ASN A 353 -10.19 -0.48 34.41
N THR A 354 -9.97 -1.73 34.80
CA THR A 354 -10.32 -2.27 36.10
C THR A 354 -9.11 -2.96 36.73
N LYS A 355 -9.19 -3.24 38.04
CA LYS A 355 -8.18 -4.03 38.75
C LYS A 355 -8.00 -5.46 38.20
N GLN A 356 -8.92 -5.94 37.36
CA GLN A 356 -8.98 -7.32 36.86
C GLN A 356 -8.68 -7.43 35.36
N ASP A 357 -8.24 -6.36 34.70
CA ASP A 357 -8.04 -6.35 33.25
C ASP A 357 -7.06 -7.42 32.76
N ALA A 358 -6.04 -7.74 33.58
CA ALA A 358 -5.07 -8.78 33.25
C ALA A 358 -5.69 -10.18 33.07
N LEU A 359 -6.87 -10.42 33.65
CA LEU A 359 -7.60 -11.69 33.56
C LEU A 359 -8.80 -11.58 32.62
N LEU A 360 -9.59 -10.51 32.75
CA LEU A 360 -10.92 -10.43 32.13
C LEU A 360 -10.99 -9.42 30.98
N GLY A 361 -9.92 -8.64 30.75
CA GLY A 361 -9.92 -7.48 29.85
C GLY A 361 -10.66 -6.26 30.44
N PRO A 362 -10.66 -5.11 29.74
CA PRO A 362 -11.31 -3.89 30.20
C PRO A 362 -12.83 -4.05 30.27
N LEU A 363 -13.48 -3.21 31.07
CA LEU A 363 -14.93 -3.10 31.09
C LEU A 363 -15.37 -2.20 29.93
N VAL A 364 -16.06 -2.78 28.94
CA VAL A 364 -16.51 -2.04 27.74
C VAL A 364 -18.03 -2.02 27.69
N LEU A 365 -18.57 -0.81 27.54
CA LEU A 365 -20.00 -0.53 27.38
C LEU A 365 -20.28 -0.10 25.95
N ALA A 366 -21.45 -0.40 25.43
CA ALA A 366 -21.90 0.06 24.12
C ALA A 366 -23.18 0.88 24.19
N PHE A 367 -23.27 1.87 23.30
CA PHE A 367 -24.39 2.81 23.18
C PHE A 367 -24.77 2.98 21.71
N ASN A 368 -26.04 3.28 21.49
CA ASN A 368 -26.53 3.73 20.19
C ASN A 368 -25.99 5.16 19.93
N PRO A 369 -25.33 5.42 18.79
CA PRO A 369 -24.69 6.71 18.50
C PRO A 369 -25.70 7.87 18.41
N ASP A 370 -26.91 7.60 17.93
CA ASP A 370 -27.90 8.63 17.62
C ASP A 370 -28.84 8.88 18.80
N THR A 371 -29.32 7.81 19.41
CA THR A 371 -30.28 7.88 20.52
C THR A 371 -29.61 7.95 21.89
N GLN A 372 -28.30 7.69 21.96
CA GLN A 372 -27.49 7.62 23.19
C GLN A 372 -27.97 6.56 24.19
N VAL A 373 -28.83 5.64 23.75
CA VAL A 373 -29.37 4.56 24.56
C VAL A 373 -28.28 3.53 24.85
N PHE A 374 -28.19 3.09 26.11
CA PHE A 374 -27.29 2.02 26.53
C PHE A 374 -27.72 0.68 25.94
N LEU A 375 -26.85 0.04 25.16
CA LEU A 375 -27.11 -1.23 24.47
C LEU A 375 -26.70 -2.45 25.31
N GLY A 376 -25.60 -2.37 26.05
CA GLY A 376 -25.13 -3.50 26.85
C GLY A 376 -23.62 -3.48 27.11
N TYR A 377 -23.15 -4.55 27.73
CA TYR A 377 -21.73 -4.75 28.04
C TYR A 377 -21.09 -5.72 27.06
N PHE A 378 -19.81 -5.54 26.76
CA PHE A 378 -19.05 -6.60 26.12
C PHE A 378 -18.82 -7.76 27.10
N PRO A 379 -18.86 -9.02 26.62
CA PRO A 379 -18.45 -10.16 27.42
C PRO A 379 -17.00 -9.98 27.86
N ARG A 380 -16.73 -10.21 29.14
CA ARG A 380 -15.38 -10.26 29.70
C ARG A 380 -14.94 -11.72 29.79
N LYS A 381 -13.64 -11.97 29.58
CA LYS A 381 -13.08 -13.34 29.56
C LYS A 381 -13.07 -14.01 30.92
#